data_AF-A0A5R8KIA5-F1
#
_entry.id   AF-A0A5R8KIA5-F1
#
_cell.length_a   1.000
_cell.length_b   1.000
_cell.length_c   1.000
_cell.angle_alpha   90.00
_cell.angle_beta   90.00
_cell.angle_gamma   90.00
#
_symmetry.space_group_name_H-M   'P 1'
#
loop_
_entity.id
_entity.type
_entity.pdbx_description
1 polymer ?
#
loop_
_entity_poly.entity_id
_entity_poly.type
_entity_poly.pdbx_seq_one_letter_code
_entity_poly.pdbx_strand_id
1 'polypeptide(L)' 'MKSELVDRAALIITDPPILINMVSKRVRQLNMGRPALVERRPGMREADVALTEIIEGKIRAEFLSDIEPA' A
#
# COMPACT_ATOMS: atom_id res chain seq x y z
N MET A 1 5.82 7.03 9.13
CA MET A 1 4.82 7.12 8.06
C MET A 1 4.57 8.59 7.84
N LYS A 2 4.72 9.08 6.60
CA LYS A 2 4.47 10.49 6.31
C LYS A 2 2.95 10.73 6.27
N SER A 3 2.45 11.66 7.08
CA SER A 3 1.01 11.99 7.15
C SER A 3 0.45 12.36 5.77
N GLU A 4 1.22 13.12 4.98
CA GLU A 4 0.82 13.54 3.63
C GLU A 4 0.47 12.36 2.68
N LEU A 5 1.17 11.23 2.79
CA LEU A 5 0.86 10.06 1.95
C LEU A 5 -0.45 9.40 2.36
N VAL A 6 -0.79 9.44 3.65
CA VAL A 6 -2.05 8.92 4.17
C VAL A 6 -3.20 9.79 3.68
N ASP A 7 -3.06 11.11 3.80
CA ASP A 7 -4.09 12.06 3.38
C ASP A 7 -4.37 11.93 1.89
N ARG A 8 -3.32 11.81 1.06
CA ARG A 8 -3.46 11.60 -0.38
C ARG A 8 -4.09 10.25 -0.73
N ALA A 9 -3.73 9.17 -0.01
CA ALA A 9 -4.33 7.87 -0.24
C ALA A 9 -5.81 7.83 0.18
N ALA A 10 -6.19 8.57 1.23
CA ALA A 10 -7.57 8.70 1.70
C ALA A 10 -8.49 9.43 0.71
N LEU A 11 -7.94 10.25 -0.19
CA LEU A 11 -8.70 10.84 -1.30
C LEU A 11 -9.07 9.81 -2.38
N ILE A 12 -8.34 8.68 -2.45
CA ILE A 12 -8.59 7.61 -3.43
C ILE A 12 -9.41 6.49 -2.79
N ILE A 13 -8.99 6.03 -1.62
CA ILE A 13 -9.69 5.02 -0.82
C ILE A 13 -10.34 5.75 0.35
N THR A 14 -11.58 6.18 0.12
CA THR A 14 -12.32 7.03 1.07
C THR A 14 -12.80 6.29 2.31
N ASP A 15 -12.79 4.95 2.29
CA ASP A 15 -13.10 4.09 3.43
C ASP A 15 -11.81 3.80 4.24
N PRO A 16 -11.65 4.36 5.46
CA PRO A 16 -10.42 4.20 6.23
C PRO A 16 -10.12 2.74 6.63
N PRO A 17 -11.09 1.93 7.11
CA PRO A 17 -10.89 0.50 7.29
C PRO A 17 -10.32 -0.22 6.06
N ILE A 18 -10.83 0.06 4.86
CA ILE A 18 -10.30 -0.54 3.62
C ILE A 18 -8.86 -0.08 3.38
N LEU A 19 -8.58 1.22 3.47
CA LEU A 19 -7.24 1.76 3.25
C LEU A 19 -6.20 1.13 4.20
N ILE A 20 -6.52 1.02 5.49
CA ILE A 20 -5.64 0.41 6.50
C ILE A 20 -5.34 -1.06 6.14
N ASN A 21 -6.36 -1.80 5.74
CA ASN A 21 -6.21 -3.20 5.34
C ASN A 21 -5.36 -3.34 4.08
N MET A 22 -5.58 -2.48 3.07
CA MET A 22 -4.79 -2.48 1.83
C MET A 22 -3.31 -2.21 2.11
N VAL A 23 -3.01 -1.18 2.88
CA VAL A 23 -1.63 -0.82 3.25
C VAL A 23 -0.98 -1.97 4.03
N SER A 24 -1.68 -2.52 5.03
CA SER A 24 -1.14 -3.60 5.88
C SER A 24 -0.81 -4.87 5.09
N LYS A 25 -1.73 -5.30 4.21
CA LYS A 25 -1.52 -6.45 3.33
C LYS A 25 -0.35 -6.20 2.37
N ARG A 26 -0.28 -5.01 1.78
CA ARG A 26 0.78 -4.71 0.83
C ARG A 26 2.16 -4.61 1.50
N VAL A 27 2.25 -4.00 2.68
CA VAL A 27 3.48 -3.97 3.48
C VAL A 27 3.96 -5.39 3.79
N ARG A 28 3.06 -6.30 4.15
CA ARG A 28 3.41 -7.72 4.36
C ARG A 28 4.00 -8.35 3.11
N GLN A 29 3.41 -8.13 1.94
CA GLN A 29 3.93 -8.63 0.67
C GLN A 29 5.34 -8.09 0.37
N LEU A 30 5.57 -6.80 0.57
CA LEU A 30 6.88 -6.17 0.38
C LEU A 30 7.93 -6.75 1.33
N ASN A 31 7.56 -6.99 2.60
CA ASN A 31 8.42 -7.64 3.58
C ASN A 31 8.72 -9.11 3.22
N MET A 32 7.81 -9.79 2.52
CA MET A 32 8.01 -11.14 1.98
C MET A 32 8.84 -11.15 0.68
N GLY A 33 9.35 -9.99 0.25
CA GLY A 33 10.19 -9.88 -0.95
C GLY A 33 9.42 -9.69 -2.25
N ARG A 34 8.10 -9.46 -2.23
CA ARG A 34 7.40 -9.07 -3.46
C ARG A 34 7.96 -7.72 -3.95
N PRO A 35 8.15 -7.56 -5.27
CA PRO A 35 8.71 -6.33 -5.82
C PRO A 35 7.76 -5.16 -5.60
N ALA A 36 8.34 -3.98 -5.38
CA ALA A 36 7.60 -2.72 -5.43
C ALA A 36 7.17 -2.42 -6.87
N LEU A 37 5.98 -1.84 -7.04
CA LEU A 37 5.41 -1.42 -8.34
C LEU A 37 5.74 0.04 -8.67
N VAL A 38 6.43 0.72 -7.75
CA VAL A 38 6.90 2.10 -7.86
C VAL A 38 8.38 2.16 -7.54
N GLU A 39 9.04 3.22 -8.02
CA GLU A 39 10.46 3.44 -7.76
C GLU A 39 10.74 3.68 -6.27
N ARG A 40 11.68 2.92 -5.69
CA ARG A 40 12.12 3.13 -4.31
C ARG A 40 13.15 4.25 -4.25
N ARG A 41 12.80 5.33 -3.55
CA ARG A 41 13.75 6.41 -3.23
C ARG A 41 14.45 6.15 -1.89
N PRO A 42 15.68 6.64 -1.68
CA PRO A 42 16.36 6.55 -0.39
C PRO A 42 15.47 7.05 0.75
N GLY A 43 15.37 6.26 1.83
CA GLY A 43 14.55 6.59 3.00
C GLY A 43 13.06 6.29 2.89
N MET A 44 12.57 5.71 1.78
CA MET A 44 11.20 5.19 1.72
C MET A 44 11.08 3.87 2.50
N ARG A 45 10.11 3.81 3.42
CA ARG A 45 9.73 2.57 4.10
C ARG A 45 8.67 1.84 3.29
N GLU A 46 8.43 0.58 3.63
CA GLU A 46 7.45 -0.29 2.96
C GLU A 46 6.04 0.31 3.00
N ALA A 47 5.68 0.97 4.10
CA ALA A 47 4.40 1.69 4.21
C ALA A 47 4.33 2.88 3.25
N ASP A 48 5.43 3.62 3.07
CA ASP A 48 5.48 4.74 2.14
C ASP A 48 5.38 4.24 0.69
N VAL A 49 6.01 3.11 0.38
CA VAL A 49 5.89 2.42 -0.92
C VAL A 49 4.45 1.97 -1.16
N ALA A 50 3.84 1.26 -0.21
CA ALA A 50 2.46 0.79 -0.32
C ALA A 50 1.47 1.95 -0.53
N LEU A 51 1.59 3.03 0.26
CA LEU A 51 0.76 4.22 0.08
C LEU A 51 0.96 4.87 -1.30
N THR A 52 2.21 4.94 -1.79
CA THR A 52 2.51 5.48 -3.12
C THR A 52 1.89 4.64 -4.23
N GLU A 53 1.94 3.31 -4.12
CA GLU A 53 1.29 2.40 -5.07
C GLU A 53 -0.24 2.57 -5.10
N ILE A 54 -0.88 2.84 -3.95
CA ILE A 54 -2.31 3.18 -3.88
C ILE A 54 -2.56 4.53 -4.56
N ILE A 55 -1.75 5.55 -4.25
CA ILE A 55 -1.86 6.90 -4.82
C ILE A 55 -1.75 6.87 -6.36
N GLU A 56 -0.86 6.04 -6.89
CA GLU A 56 -0.66 5.88 -8.33
C GLU A 56 -1.63 4.86 -8.99
N GLY A 57 -2.56 4.28 -8.22
CA GLY A 57 -3.54 3.31 -8.71
C GLY A 57 -2.93 1.98 -9.20
N LYS A 58 -1.71 1.65 -8.75
CA LYS A 58 -1.00 0.41 -9.11
C LYS A 58 -1.55 -0.82 -8.40
N ILE A 59 -2.19 -0.62 -7.24
CA ILE A 59 -2.91 -1.67 -6.51
C ILE A 59 -4.36 -1.26 -6.28
N ARG A 60 -5.29 -2.22 -6.39
CA ARG A 60 -6.73 -2.01 -6.14
C ARG A 60 -7.22 -2.95 -5.05
N ALA A 61 -8.27 -2.54 -4.33
CA ALA A 61 -8.85 -3.30 -3.22
C ALA A 61 -9.24 -4.73 -3.61
N GLU A 62 -9.74 -4.90 -4.84
CA GLU A 62 -10.19 -6.18 -5.40
C GLU A 62 -9.08 -7.22 -5.55
N PHE A 63 -7.81 -6.83 -5.69
CA PHE A 63 -6.67 -7.75 -5.91
C PHE A 63 -5.95 -8.17 -4.63
N LEU A 64 -6.45 -7.75 -3.46
CA LEU A 64 -5.85 -8.08 -2.16
C LEU A 64 -6.53 -9.29 -1.49
N SER A 65 -7.38 -10.00 -2.23
CA SER A 65 -8.01 -11.28 -1.84
C SER A 65 -7.05 -12.46 -1.88
N ASP A 66 -5.96 -12.38 -2.64
CA ASP A 66 -5.21 -13.58 -3.08
C ASP A 66 -4.15 -14.07 -2.08
N ILE A 67 -4.28 -13.70 -0.81
CA ILE A 67 -3.41 -14.21 0.26
C ILE A 67 -4.29 -14.55 1.46
N GLU A 68 -5.05 -15.63 1.35
CA GLU A 68 -5.35 -16.44 2.53
C GLU A 68 -4.08 -17.21 2.89
N PRO A 69 -3.60 -17.15 4.14
CA PRO A 69 -2.58 -18.08 4.60
C PRO A 69 -3.18 -19.50 4.58
N ALA A 70 -2.51 -20.40 3.86
CA ALA A 70 -2.70 -21.85 4.02
C ALA A 70 -2.30 -22.29 5.44
#